data_AF-A0AAE1BE49-F1
#
_entry.id   AF-A0AAE1BE49-F1
#
_cell.length_a   1.000
_cell.length_b   1.000
_cell.length_c   1.000
_cell.angle_alpha   90.00
_cell.angle_beta   90.00
_cell.angle_gamma   90.00
#
_symmetry.space_group_name_H-M   'P 1'
#
loop_
_entity.id
_entity.type
_entity.pdbx_description
1 polymer ?
#
loop_
_entity_poly.entity_id
_entity_poly.type
_entity_poly.pdbx_seq_one_letter_code
_entity_poly.pdbx_strand_id
1 'polypeptide(L)'
;MLFALTKRFSVKVSFTFPVRGQSFLPADRVFGRFEKDIHRQETILMPADYHEILQRHGTVHFYQKDWTALYFKSAATQHTKTVRSFKI
;
A
#
# COMPACT_ATOMS: atom_id res chain seq x y z
N MET A 1 -5.74 -12.49 0.33
CA MET A 1 -6.44 -13.63 0.96
C MET A 1 -6.38 -14.93 0.13
N LEU A 2 -6.39 -14.91 -1.21
CA LEU A 2 -6.44 -16.15 -2.02
C LEU A 2 -5.20 -17.07 -1.93
N PHE A 3 -3.99 -16.55 -1.68
CA PHE A 3 -2.77 -17.38 -1.55
C PHE A 3 -2.79 -18.33 -0.34
N ALA A 4 -3.59 -18.05 0.69
CA ALA A 4 -3.69 -18.91 1.86
C ALA A 4 -4.56 -20.15 1.61
N LEU A 5 -5.51 -20.06 0.67
CA LEU A 5 -6.46 -21.14 0.37
C LEU A 5 -5.84 -22.28 -0.47
N THR A 6 -4.90 -21.95 -1.35
CA THR A 6 -4.21 -22.95 -2.20
C THR A 6 -3.40 -23.94 -1.37
N LYS A 7 -2.78 -23.48 -0.28
CA LYS A 7 -2.01 -24.33 0.65
C LYS A 7 -2.89 -25.27 1.47
N ARG A 8 -4.17 -24.93 1.70
CA ARG A 8 -5.09 -25.68 2.56
C ARG A 8 -5.89 -26.75 1.82
N PHE A 9 -6.19 -26.54 0.53
CA PHE A 9 -7.11 -27.41 -0.22
C PHE A 9 -6.49 -28.09 -1.45
N SER A 10 -5.17 -27.99 -1.66
CA SER A 10 -4.46 -28.60 -2.80
C SER A 10 -5.11 -28.33 -4.17
N VAL A 11 -5.71 -27.15 -4.33
CA VAL A 11 -6.35 -26.74 -5.58
C VAL A 11 -5.29 -26.15 -6.50
N LYS A 12 -5.17 -26.71 -7.71
CA LYS A 12 -4.23 -26.24 -8.73
C LYS A 12 -4.82 -25.04 -9.45
N VAL A 13 -4.50 -23.84 -8.97
CA VAL A 13 -4.97 -22.57 -9.57
C VAL A 13 -3.93 -22.07 -10.57
N SER A 14 -4.28 -22.00 -11.85
CA SER A 14 -3.44 -21.40 -12.89
C SER A 14 -3.72 -19.90 -13.00
N PHE A 15 -2.70 -19.07 -12.78
CA PHE A 15 -2.80 -17.62 -12.92
C PHE A 15 -2.23 -17.19 -14.27
N THR A 16 -3.08 -16.65 -15.14
CA THR A 16 -2.64 -16.01 -16.38
C THR A 16 -2.77 -14.51 -16.21
N PHE A 17 -1.64 -13.82 -16.10
CA PHE A 17 -1.62 -12.37 -16.02
C PHE A 17 -1.54 -11.80 -17.44
N PRO A 18 -2.52 -10.98 -17.88
CA PRO A 18 -2.47 -10.35 -19.17
C PRO A 18 -1.48 -9.18 -19.12
N VAL A 19 -0.26 -9.42 -19.62
CA VAL A 19 0.78 -8.41 -19.90
C VAL A 19 1.34 -7.66 -18.67
N ARG A 20 2.66 -7.43 -18.67
CA ARG A 20 3.33 -6.63 -17.63
C ARG A 20 2.87 -5.17 -17.73
N GLY A 21 2.25 -4.65 -16.66
CA GLY A 21 1.87 -3.23 -16.57
C GLY A 21 0.47 -2.97 -16.01
N GLN A 22 -0.40 -3.98 -15.93
CA GLN A 22 -1.68 -3.85 -15.26
C GLN A 22 -1.56 -4.22 -13.78
N SER A 23 -1.67 -3.22 -12.92
CA SER A 23 -2.01 -3.42 -11.51
C SER A 23 -3.36 -4.14 -11.46
N PHE A 24 -3.38 -5.41 -11.06
CA PHE A 24 -4.64 -6.12 -10.80
C PHE A 24 -5.23 -5.59 -9.50
N LEU A 25 -5.75 -4.36 -9.55
CA LEU A 25 -6.67 -3.86 -8.56
C LEU A 25 -7.94 -4.71 -8.70
N PRO A 26 -8.46 -5.28 -7.60
CA PRO A 26 -9.73 -5.99 -7.66
C PRO A 26 -10.77 -5.07 -8.32
N ALA A 27 -11.79 -5.65 -8.97
CA ALA A 27 -12.88 -4.91 -9.60
C ALA A 27 -13.71 -4.04 -8.62
N ASP A 28 -13.24 -3.89 -7.40
CA ASP A 28 -13.73 -2.93 -6.44
C ASP A 28 -13.31 -1.53 -6.88
N ARG A 29 -14.28 -0.81 -7.46
CA ARG A 29 -14.14 0.54 -8.02
C ARG A 29 -13.88 1.60 -6.94
N VAL A 30 -13.32 1.25 -5.79
CA VAL A 30 -12.99 2.17 -4.68
C VAL A 30 -12.22 3.36 -5.23
N PHE A 31 -11.26 3.12 -6.13
CA PHE A 31 -10.51 4.16 -6.82
C PHE A 31 -11.40 5.12 -7.61
N GLY A 32 -12.27 4.61 -8.47
CA GLY A 32 -13.20 5.47 -9.23
C GLY A 32 -14.27 6.15 -8.35
N ARG A 33 -14.64 5.56 -7.21
CA ARG A 33 -15.61 6.14 -6.27
C ARG A 33 -15.02 7.34 -5.54
N PHE A 34 -13.83 7.21 -4.98
CA PHE A 34 -13.18 8.34 -4.31
C PHE A 34 -12.75 9.40 -5.33
N GLU A 35 -12.28 9.01 -6.52
CA GLU A 35 -11.87 9.95 -7.57
C GLU A 35 -13.03 10.85 -7.99
N LYS A 36 -14.24 10.28 -8.12
CA LYS A 36 -15.46 11.05 -8.37
C LYS A 36 -15.77 12.06 -7.28
N ASP A 37 -15.50 11.73 -6.02
CA ASP A 37 -15.73 12.64 -4.89
C ASP A 37 -14.67 13.73 -4.79
N ILE A 38 -13.40 13.40 -5.07
CA ILE A 38 -12.32 14.38 -5.19
C ILE A 38 -12.62 15.35 -6.33
N HIS A 39 -13.07 14.87 -7.49
CA HIS A 39 -13.34 15.72 -8.65
C HIS A 39 -14.52 16.68 -8.46
N ARG A 40 -15.39 16.43 -7.48
CA ARG A 40 -16.47 17.35 -7.08
C ARG A 40 -15.98 18.49 -6.20
N GLN A 41 -14.81 18.37 -5.59
CA GLN A 41 -14.21 19.43 -4.81
C GLN A 41 -13.31 20.28 -5.73
N GLU A 42 -13.69 21.54 -5.95
CA GLU A 42 -12.91 22.47 -6.78
C GLU A 42 -11.51 22.71 -6.22
N THR A 43 -11.35 22.66 -4.90
CA THR A 43 -10.06 22.85 -4.24
C THR A 43 -10.02 22.10 -2.92
N ILE A 44 -8.91 21.41 -2.67
CA ILE A 44 -8.59 20.81 -1.38
C ILE A 44 -7.50 21.65 -0.73
N LEU A 45 -7.82 22.26 0.41
CA LEU A 45 -6.94 23.25 1.06
C LEU A 45 -6.11 22.61 2.17
N MET A 46 -6.66 21.61 2.87
CA MET A 46 -6.03 21.02 4.04
C MET A 46 -5.79 19.51 3.88
N PRO A 47 -4.71 18.96 4.47
CA PRO A 47 -4.48 17.51 4.50
C PRO A 47 -5.62 16.74 5.20
N ALA A 48 -6.31 17.38 6.15
CA ALA A 48 -7.46 16.80 6.84
C ALA A 48 -8.60 16.46 5.88
N ASP A 49 -8.84 17.30 4.88
CA ASP A 49 -9.90 17.11 3.89
C ASP A 49 -9.69 15.80 3.10
N TYR A 50 -8.44 15.48 2.76
CA TYR A 50 -8.11 14.19 2.13
C TYR A 50 -8.45 13.01 3.03
N HIS A 51 -8.14 13.12 4.33
CA HIS A 51 -8.47 12.06 5.28
C HIS A 51 -9.97 11.84 5.38
N GLU A 52 -10.77 12.92 5.42
CA GLU A 52 -12.23 12.82 5.45
C GLU A 52 -12.80 12.14 4.20
N ILE A 53 -12.30 12.49 3.01
CA ILE A 53 -12.75 11.88 1.75
C ILE A 53 -12.41 10.39 1.73
N LEU A 54 -11.17 10.04 2.09
CA LEU A 54 -10.70 8.65 2.07
C LEU A 54 -11.42 7.78 3.11
N GLN A 55 -11.75 8.35 4.29
CA GLN A 55 -12.49 7.65 5.35
C GLN A 55 -13.91 7.23 4.94
N ARG A 56 -14.54 7.95 3.99
CA ARG A 56 -15.88 7.59 3.49
C ARG A 56 -15.88 6.30 2.68
N HIS A 57 -14.75 5.96 2.05
CA HIS A 57 -14.63 4.81 1.15
C HIS A 57 -13.86 3.63 1.75
N GLY A 58 -13.27 3.80 2.92
CA GLY A 58 -12.52 2.73 3.59
C GLY A 58 -11.88 3.14 4.91
N THR A 59 -11.13 2.22 5.50
CA THR A 59 -10.39 2.48 6.75
C THR A 59 -9.10 3.22 6.44
N VAL A 60 -8.91 4.39 7.06
CA VAL A 60 -7.71 5.24 6.88
C VAL A 60 -6.87 5.18 8.15
N HIS A 61 -5.56 4.98 7.97
CA HIS A 61 -4.58 5.02 9.05
C HIS A 61 -3.75 6.31 8.99
N PHE A 62 -3.67 6.99 10.12
CA PHE A 62 -2.99 8.27 10.23
C PHE A 62 -1.50 8.08 10.55
N TYR A 63 -0.67 8.81 9.82
CA TYR A 63 0.76 8.91 10.08
C TYR A 63 0.99 9.47 11.50
N GLN A 64 1.98 8.93 12.22
CA GLN A 64 2.32 9.25 13.62
C GLN A 64 1.29 8.86 14.68
N LYS A 65 0.10 8.37 14.29
CA LYS A 65 -0.91 7.86 15.22
C LYS A 65 -1.03 6.35 15.15
N ASP A 66 -1.38 5.84 13.98
CA ASP A 66 -1.62 4.41 13.76
C ASP A 66 -0.36 3.70 13.27
N TRP A 67 0.51 4.43 12.57
CA TRP A 67 1.77 3.90 12.07
C TRP A 67 2.85 4.98 12.02
N THR A 68 4.09 4.54 12.16
CA THR A 68 5.28 5.41 12.14
C THR A 68 6.21 4.97 11.03
N ALA A 69 6.72 5.91 10.24
CA ALA A 69 7.76 5.62 9.25
C ALA A 69 9.11 5.52 9.96
N LEU A 70 9.79 4.39 9.79
CA LEU A 70 11.16 4.25 10.24
C LEU A 70 12.10 4.87 9.21
N TYR A 71 13.11 5.59 9.67
CA TYR A 71 14.15 6.08 8.79
C TYR A 71 14.97 4.90 8.26
N PHE A 72 14.96 4.73 6.94
CA PHE A 72 15.58 3.58 6.29
C PHE A 72 17.05 3.40 6.69
N LYS A 73 17.87 4.47 6.74
CA LYS A 73 19.30 4.31 7.03
C LYS A 73 19.54 3.88 8.47
N SER A 74 18.72 4.35 9.43
CA SER A 74 18.87 3.92 10.83
C SER A 74 18.42 2.48 11.00
N ALA A 75 17.29 2.09 10.39
CA ALA A 75 16.83 0.71 10.39
C ALA A 75 17.84 -0.23 9.70
N ALA A 76 18.39 0.17 8.56
CA ALA A 76 19.39 -0.60 7.83
C ALA A 76 20.69 -0.78 8.64
N THR A 77 21.11 0.23 9.40
CA THR A 77 22.31 0.15 10.25
C THR A 77 22.11 -0.84 11.41
N GLN A 78 20.90 -0.95 11.96
CA GLN A 78 20.59 -1.93 13.01
C GLN A 78 20.62 -3.37 12.51
N HIS A 79 20.25 -3.60 11.25
CA HIS A 79 20.11 -4.95 10.68
C HIS A 79 21.26 -5.40 9.78
N THR A 80 22.12 -4.48 9.33
CA THR A 80 23.28 -4.81 8.50
C THR A 80 24.47 -5.10 9.41
N LYS A 81 24.94 -6.37 9.41
CA LYS A 81 26.15 -6.75 10.14
C LYS A 81 27.37 -6.01 9.58
N THR A 82 28.08 -5.33 10.48
CA THR A 82 29.39 -4.68 10.39
C THR A 82 30.02 -4.58 9.01
N VAL A 83 30.21 -3.34 8.54
CA VAL A 83 31.04 -3.03 7.36
C VAL A 83 32.43 -3.64 7.57
N ARG A 84 32.80 -4.65 6.77
CA ARG A 84 34.15 -5.20 6.76
C ARG A 84 35.10 -4.09 6.33
N SER A 85 35.93 -3.59 7.25
CA SER A 85 37.01 -2.68 6.88
C SER A 85 38.06 -3.46 6.11
N PHE A 86 38.15 -3.25 4.81
CA PHE A 86 39.32 -3.68 4.04
C PHE A 86 40.44 -2.69 4.32
N LYS A 87 41.51 -3.14 4.99
CA LYS A 87 42.77 -2.41 5.02
C LYS A 87 43.42 -2.56 3.64
N ILE A 88 43.74 -1.42 3.01
CA ILE A 88 44.60 -1.35 1.83
C ILE A 88 46.04 -1.55 2.29
#